data_AF-A0A8S0VC29-F1
#
_entry.id   AF-A0A8S0VC29-F1
#
_cell.length_a   1.000
_cell.length_b   1.000
_cell.length_c   1.000
_cell.angle_alpha   90.00
_cell.angle_beta   90.00
_cell.angle_gamma   90.00
#
_symmetry.space_group_name_H-M   'P 1'
#
loop_
_entity.id
_entity.type
_entity.pdbx_description
1 polymer ?
#
loop_
_entity_poly.entity_id
_entity_poly.type
_entity_poly.pdbx_seq_one_letter_code
_entity_poly.pdbx_strand_id
1 'polypeptide(L)'
;MTSSESNFATAKTVLSTVGSIAATVVVVRSVVQDYLPHEFRDYIYSGLRNLFSKFSNELTMVIDEFDGLVNNEIYEAAELYLGTKITPNTRRLKISKPEKEKHFNINMERNEEVIDTYQGQKFRWIWVCCQIESRNFYNPRDMNSTLRSEVRSFELTFHKKNQDLVINSYLPYVINQSLIYKHKKKTVKIFTVDYENMYNINNMWKPVSLDHPATFEKLAMDAEQKEMIMKDLDRFVKRKEYYRKIGKAWKRGYLLYGPPGTGKSSLIAAMANYLNFDIYDLELTELRRNSDLRKLLVATANKSILVVEDIDCTIDLQDREANKDNTPPVYYPQEETKVGYLLFS
;
A
#
# COMPACT_ATOMS: atom_id res chain seq x y z
N MET A 1 -53.69 28.83 18.87
CA MET A 1 -52.66 29.53 19.68
C MET A 1 -51.83 28.54 20.51
N THR A 2 -51.44 27.36 19.98
CA THR A 2 -50.89 26.25 20.80
C THR A 2 -49.51 25.73 20.37
N SER A 3 -48.97 26.18 19.24
CA SER A 3 -47.68 25.70 18.68
C SER A 3 -46.48 26.57 19.07
N SER A 4 -46.67 27.89 19.21
CA SER A 4 -45.62 28.81 19.64
C SER A 4 -45.29 28.66 21.13
N GLU A 5 -46.29 28.42 21.97
CA GLU A 5 -46.12 28.22 23.42
C GLU A 5 -45.42 26.90 23.75
N SER A 6 -45.71 25.83 23.01
CA SER A 6 -45.05 24.52 23.21
C SER A 6 -43.57 24.54 22.79
N ASN A 7 -43.25 25.20 21.69
CA ASN A 7 -41.86 25.39 21.25
C ASN A 7 -41.06 26.27 22.24
N PHE A 8 -41.69 27.30 22.80
CA PHE A 8 -41.08 28.16 23.81
C PHE A 8 -40.85 27.45 25.14
N ALA A 9 -41.82 26.63 25.58
CA ALA A 9 -41.67 25.79 26.77
C ALA A 9 -40.55 24.74 26.59
N THR A 10 -40.46 24.12 25.41
CA THR A 10 -39.40 23.18 25.06
C THR A 10 -38.03 23.86 25.04
N ALA A 11 -37.93 25.05 24.43
CA ALA A 11 -36.70 25.84 24.40
C ALA A 11 -36.25 26.25 25.81
N LYS A 12 -37.16 26.70 26.69
CA LYS A 12 -36.85 27.00 28.10
C LYS A 12 -36.36 25.78 28.86
N THR A 13 -36.98 24.62 28.64
CA THR A 13 -36.60 23.37 29.29
C THR A 13 -35.23 22.89 28.82
N VAL A 14 -34.92 23.01 27.53
CA VAL A 14 -33.59 22.71 26.98
C VAL A 14 -32.56 23.70 27.53
N LEU A 15 -32.86 25.00 27.56
CA LEU A 15 -31.94 26.03 28.06
C LEU A 15 -31.64 25.86 29.56
N SER A 16 -32.65 25.54 30.37
CA SER A 16 -32.47 25.30 31.81
C SER A 16 -31.72 24.01 32.08
N THR A 17 -31.97 22.97 31.28
CA THR A 17 -31.25 21.68 31.38
C THR A 17 -29.78 21.85 30.97
N VAL A 18 -29.51 22.53 29.85
CA VAL A 18 -28.15 22.84 29.40
C VAL A 18 -27.43 23.74 30.39
N GLY A 19 -28.09 24.77 30.92
CA GLY A 19 -27.54 25.65 31.95
C GLY A 19 -27.19 24.91 33.25
N SER A 20 -28.04 23.99 33.70
CA SER A 20 -27.82 23.19 34.90
C SER A 20 -26.68 22.19 34.74
N ILE A 21 -26.59 21.54 33.56
CA ILE A 21 -25.48 20.64 33.22
C ILE A 21 -24.17 21.43 33.16
N ALA A 22 -24.15 22.59 32.49
CA ALA A 22 -22.96 23.44 32.40
C ALA A 22 -22.51 23.92 33.79
N ALA A 23 -23.44 24.36 34.64
CA ALA A 23 -23.14 24.75 36.01
C ALA A 23 -22.54 23.58 36.82
N THR A 24 -23.11 22.38 36.69
CA THR A 24 -22.61 21.18 37.38
C THR A 24 -21.20 20.83 36.90
N VAL A 25 -20.92 20.89 35.60
CA VAL A 25 -19.57 20.62 35.04
C VAL A 25 -18.56 21.67 35.52
N VAL A 26 -18.93 22.94 35.58
CA VAL A 26 -18.05 24.02 36.08
C VAL A 26 -17.75 23.84 37.56
N VAL A 27 -18.75 23.49 38.38
CA VAL A 27 -18.56 23.22 39.82
C VAL A 27 -17.69 21.97 40.03
N VAL A 28 -17.95 20.88 39.31
CA VAL A 28 -17.12 19.67 39.39
C VAL A 28 -15.69 19.96 38.96
N ARG A 29 -15.50 20.74 37.87
CA ARG A 29 -14.17 21.14 37.41
C ARG A 29 -13.44 22.01 38.44
N SER A 30 -14.12 22.98 39.07
CA SER A 30 -13.49 23.82 40.09
C SER A 30 -13.12 23.01 41.33
N VAL A 31 -14.01 22.12 41.80
CA VAL A 31 -13.73 21.25 42.95
C VAL A 31 -12.56 20.31 42.68
N VAL A 32 -12.46 19.74 41.46
CA VAL A 32 -11.34 18.88 41.05
C VAL A 32 -10.03 19.68 40.92
N GLN A 33 -10.07 20.94 40.50
CA GLN A 33 -8.89 21.78 40.37
C GLN A 33 -8.42 22.39 41.69
N ASP A 34 -9.33 22.70 42.62
CA ASP A 34 -9.03 23.42 43.85
C ASP A 34 -8.77 22.51 45.06
N TYR A 35 -9.38 21.31 45.10
CA TYR A 35 -9.36 20.46 46.30
C TYR A 35 -8.75 19.06 46.11
N LEU A 36 -8.51 18.63 44.86
CA LEU A 36 -7.99 17.29 44.58
C LEU A 36 -6.49 17.32 44.20
N PRO A 37 -5.64 16.52 44.89
CA PRO A 37 -4.25 16.32 44.51
C PRO A 37 -4.14 15.79 43.08
N HIS A 38 -3.08 16.15 42.37
CA HIS A 38 -2.87 15.78 40.96
C HIS A 38 -3.00 14.27 40.71
N GLU A 39 -2.59 13.44 41.67
CA GLU A 39 -2.65 11.97 41.60
C GLU A 39 -4.09 11.43 41.49
N PHE A 40 -5.08 12.12 42.07
CA PHE A 40 -6.49 11.69 42.07
C PHE A 40 -7.30 12.31 40.92
N ARG A 41 -6.78 13.36 40.27
CA ARG A 41 -7.45 14.00 39.13
C ARG A 41 -7.62 13.02 37.99
N ASP A 42 -6.57 12.26 37.66
CA ASP A 42 -6.60 11.27 36.58
C ASP A 42 -7.60 10.14 36.87
N TYR A 43 -7.75 9.74 38.14
CA TYR A 43 -8.74 8.75 38.56
C TYR A 43 -10.17 9.27 38.41
N ILE A 44 -10.43 10.54 38.74
CA ILE A 44 -11.75 11.14 38.58
C ILE A 44 -12.08 11.41 37.12
N TYR A 45 -11.13 11.91 36.33
CA TYR A 45 -11.31 12.11 34.89
C TYR A 45 -11.54 10.78 34.17
N SER A 46 -10.77 9.73 34.50
CA SER A 46 -11.00 8.39 33.96
C SER A 46 -12.32 7.79 34.44
N GLY A 47 -12.71 7.99 35.69
CA GLY A 47 -14.00 7.58 36.25
C GLY A 47 -15.19 8.26 35.58
N LEU A 48 -15.12 9.58 35.38
CA LEU A 48 -16.12 10.36 34.65
C LEU A 48 -16.17 9.94 33.18
N ARG A 49 -15.01 9.80 32.51
CA ARG A 49 -14.93 9.31 31.14
C ARG A 49 -15.56 7.92 30.99
N ASN A 50 -15.31 7.02 31.94
CA ASN A 50 -15.92 5.68 31.99
C ASN A 50 -17.44 5.70 32.25
N LEU A 51 -17.93 6.64 33.05
CA LEU A 51 -19.36 6.83 33.27
C LEU A 51 -20.03 7.36 32.00
N PHE A 52 -19.48 8.40 31.36
CA PHE A 52 -20.03 8.95 30.12
C PHE A 52 -19.95 7.95 28.96
N SER A 53 -18.89 7.12 28.87
CA SER A 53 -18.78 6.09 27.83
C SER A 53 -19.83 4.98 27.95
N LYS A 54 -20.35 4.71 29.16
CA LYS A 54 -21.44 3.75 29.38
C LYS A 54 -22.78 4.24 28.83
N PHE A 55 -23.01 5.56 28.79
CA PHE A 55 -24.21 6.16 28.21
C PHE A 55 -24.06 6.54 26.73
N SER A 56 -22.85 6.44 26.17
CA SER A 56 -22.62 6.72 24.76
C SER A 56 -23.17 5.59 23.87
N ASN A 57 -23.92 5.96 22.84
CA ASN A 57 -24.29 5.05 21.76
C ASN A 57 -23.19 4.93 20.69
N GLU A 58 -22.07 5.62 20.85
CA GLU A 58 -20.92 5.55 19.97
C GLU A 58 -19.90 4.50 20.46
N LEU A 59 -19.32 3.78 19.51
CA LEU A 59 -18.18 2.89 19.68
C LEU A 59 -16.99 3.51 18.95
N THR A 60 -15.83 3.51 19.61
CA THR A 60 -14.56 3.92 18.99
C THR A 60 -13.66 2.69 18.87
N MET A 61 -13.23 2.38 17.64
CA MET A 61 -12.18 1.41 17.35
C MET A 61 -10.85 2.15 17.23
N VAL A 62 -9.83 1.66 17.92
CA VAL A 62 -8.46 2.17 17.83
C VAL A 62 -7.67 1.27 16.90
N ILE A 63 -7.04 1.87 15.89
CA ILE A 63 -6.24 1.19 14.89
C ILE A 63 -4.83 1.75 15.00
N ASP A 64 -3.95 1.02 15.70
CA ASP A 64 -2.56 1.41 15.91
C ASP A 64 -1.74 1.24 14.63
N GLU A 65 -0.70 2.07 14.46
CA GLU A 65 0.25 2.01 13.33
C GLU A 65 0.93 0.65 13.19
N PHE A 66 1.18 -0.03 14.31
CA PHE A 66 1.87 -1.31 14.36
C PHE A 66 1.01 -2.38 15.05
N ASP A 67 1.03 -3.60 14.50
CA ASP A 67 0.61 -4.82 15.19
C ASP A 67 1.87 -5.58 15.61
N GLY A 68 2.30 -5.36 16.86
CA GLY A 68 3.58 -5.85 17.36
C GLY A 68 4.78 -5.22 16.64
N LEU A 69 5.51 -6.02 15.85
CA LEU A 69 6.71 -5.59 15.11
C LEU A 69 6.44 -5.27 13.63
N VAL A 70 5.23 -5.50 13.14
CA VAL A 70 4.84 -5.24 11.75
C VAL A 70 3.87 -4.08 11.67
N ASN A 71 3.83 -3.40 10.52
CA ASN A 71 2.82 -2.37 10.29
C ASN A 71 1.42 -3.00 10.25
N ASN A 72 0.44 -2.27 10.78
CA ASN A 72 -0.96 -2.67 10.71
C ASN A 72 -1.53 -2.38 9.32
N GLU A 73 -1.99 -3.42 8.62
CA GLU A 73 -2.55 -3.31 7.26
C GLU A 73 -3.75 -2.35 7.21
N ILE A 74 -4.59 -2.34 8.25
CA ILE A 74 -5.77 -1.46 8.32
C ILE A 74 -5.32 0.00 8.46
N TYR A 75 -4.26 0.25 9.24
CA TYR A 75 -3.69 1.59 9.40
C TYR A 75 -3.15 2.11 8.07
N GLU A 76 -2.33 1.33 7.37
CA GLU A 76 -1.79 1.72 6.05
C GLU A 76 -2.92 1.94 5.03
N ALA A 77 -3.95 1.10 5.05
CA ALA A 77 -5.11 1.26 4.19
C ALA A 77 -5.90 2.53 4.51
N ALA A 78 -6.12 2.83 5.79
CA ALA A 78 -6.84 4.01 6.24
C ALA A 78 -6.09 5.29 5.87
N GLU A 79 -4.76 5.34 6.05
CA GLU A 79 -3.95 6.50 5.66
C GLU A 79 -4.13 6.85 4.17
N LEU A 80 -4.03 5.83 3.30
CA LEU A 80 -4.21 5.99 1.86
C LEU A 80 -5.65 6.35 1.47
N TYR A 81 -6.64 5.68 2.07
CA TYR A 81 -8.05 5.88 1.74
C TYR A 81 -8.56 7.24 2.19
N LEU A 82 -8.29 7.64 3.44
CA LEU A 82 -8.76 8.90 4.00
C LEU A 82 -8.09 10.11 3.33
N GLY A 83 -6.86 9.97 2.83
CA GLY A 83 -6.23 10.98 1.98
C GLY A 83 -7.03 11.32 0.71
N THR A 84 -7.92 10.43 0.26
CA THR A 84 -8.84 10.69 -0.86
C THR A 84 -10.14 11.39 -0.45
N LYS A 85 -10.42 11.46 0.84
CA LYS A 85 -11.69 11.96 1.41
C LYS A 85 -11.57 13.40 1.90
N ILE A 86 -11.05 14.27 1.04
CA ILE A 86 -10.96 15.70 1.32
C ILE A 86 -12.39 16.25 1.30
N THR A 87 -12.81 16.87 2.42
CA THR A 87 -14.09 17.55 2.51
C THR A 87 -13.87 19.07 2.46
N PRO A 88 -14.87 19.88 2.09
CA PRO A 88 -14.75 21.34 2.17
C PRO A 88 -14.42 21.87 3.57
N ASN A 89 -14.67 21.06 4.62
CA ASN A 89 -14.39 21.41 6.01
C ASN A 89 -12.99 20.98 6.47
N THR A 90 -12.22 20.26 5.64
CA THR A 90 -10.87 19.82 5.97
C THR A 90 -9.96 21.06 6.12
N ARG A 91 -9.44 21.29 7.33
CA ARG A 91 -8.69 22.52 7.63
C ARG A 91 -7.21 22.41 7.29
N ARG A 92 -6.62 21.22 7.47
CA ARG A 92 -5.20 20.97 7.24
C ARG A 92 -5.00 19.66 6.49
N LEU A 93 -4.03 19.66 5.58
CA LEU A 93 -3.62 18.50 4.79
C LEU A 93 -2.10 18.41 4.78
N LYS A 94 -1.59 17.18 4.83
CA LYS A 94 -0.18 16.90 4.61
C LYS A 94 0.03 16.57 3.14
N ILE A 95 0.93 17.29 2.48
CA ILE A 95 1.24 17.07 1.06
C ILE A 95 2.73 16.75 0.93
N SER A 96 3.06 15.73 0.14
CA SER A 96 4.43 15.40 -0.25
C SER A 96 4.49 14.96 -1.70
N LYS A 97 5.65 15.12 -2.35
CA LYS A 97 5.92 14.61 -3.69
C LYS A 97 7.36 14.10 -3.72
N PRO A 98 7.59 12.78 -3.65
CA PRO A 98 8.91 12.21 -3.87
C PRO A 98 9.43 12.57 -5.26
N GLU A 99 10.73 12.86 -5.41
CA GLU A 99 11.32 13.32 -6.68
C GLU A 99 11.02 12.40 -7.88
N LYS A 100 10.94 11.09 -7.63
CA LYS A 100 10.74 10.05 -8.65
C LYS A 100 9.28 9.65 -8.88
N GLU A 101 8.33 10.32 -8.22
CA GLU A 101 6.89 10.06 -8.33
C GLU A 101 6.16 11.14 -9.13
N LYS A 102 5.22 10.71 -9.98
CA LYS A 102 4.43 11.62 -10.82
C LYS A 102 3.34 12.35 -10.04
N HIS A 103 2.82 11.74 -8.98
CA HIS A 103 1.63 12.19 -8.25
C HIS A 103 2.00 12.76 -6.88
N PHE A 104 1.23 13.75 -6.42
CA PHE A 104 1.29 14.21 -5.03
C PHE A 104 0.68 13.17 -4.09
N ASN A 105 1.34 12.95 -2.96
CA ASN A 105 0.83 12.19 -1.83
C ASN A 105 0.16 13.17 -0.87
N ILE A 106 -1.15 13.01 -0.73
CA ILE A 106 -2.00 13.85 0.11
C ILE A 106 -2.51 12.96 1.22
N ASN A 107 -2.15 13.30 2.46
CA ASN A 107 -2.51 12.57 3.66
C ASN A 107 -3.21 13.52 4.66
N MET A 108 -3.90 12.93 5.61
CA MET A 108 -4.52 13.66 6.71
C MET A 108 -3.46 14.25 7.66
N GLU A 109 -3.74 15.42 8.24
CA GLU A 109 -2.88 16.07 9.23
C GLU A 109 -3.26 15.67 10.66
N ARG A 110 -2.35 15.85 11.63
CA ARG A 110 -2.56 15.40 13.02
C ARG A 110 -3.81 15.99 13.62
N ASN A 111 -4.61 15.15 14.27
CA ASN A 111 -5.87 15.48 14.95
C ASN A 111 -6.95 16.09 14.04
N GLU A 112 -6.81 15.97 12.72
CA GLU A 112 -7.90 16.31 11.80
C GLU A 112 -9.00 15.26 11.84
N GLU A 113 -10.22 15.70 11.58
CA GLU A 113 -11.40 14.84 11.52
C GLU A 113 -11.84 14.67 10.06
N VAL A 114 -12.07 13.42 9.65
CA VAL A 114 -12.67 13.09 8.37
C VAL A 114 -13.95 12.29 8.61
N ILE A 115 -15.06 12.79 8.06
CA ILE A 115 -16.34 12.09 8.09
C ILE A 115 -16.53 11.40 6.75
N ASP A 116 -16.53 10.07 6.78
CA ASP A 116 -16.86 9.24 5.62
C ASP A 116 -18.30 8.75 5.72
N THR A 117 -18.93 8.53 4.58
CA THR A 117 -20.30 7.99 4.51
C THR A 117 -20.29 6.71 3.69
N TYR A 118 -20.78 5.63 4.29
CA TYR A 118 -20.87 4.32 3.67
C TYR A 118 -22.24 3.69 3.96
N GLN A 119 -22.95 3.31 2.90
CA GLN A 119 -24.34 2.79 2.99
C GLN A 119 -25.28 3.69 3.81
N GLY A 120 -25.13 5.01 3.68
CA GLY A 120 -25.94 6.00 4.40
C GLY A 120 -25.55 6.24 5.87
N GLN A 121 -24.61 5.46 6.40
CA GLN A 121 -24.09 5.63 7.76
C GLN A 121 -22.82 6.47 7.75
N LYS A 122 -22.66 7.31 8.78
CA LYS A 122 -21.49 8.18 8.95
C LYS A 122 -20.46 7.54 9.87
N PHE A 123 -19.19 7.64 9.47
CA PHE A 123 -18.03 7.12 10.17
C PHE A 123 -17.04 8.26 10.39
N ARG A 124 -16.74 8.54 11.65
CA ARG A 124 -15.84 9.63 12.05
C ARG A 124 -14.44 9.07 12.24
N TRP A 125 -13.48 9.56 11.48
CA TRP A 125 -12.07 9.20 11.56
C TRP A 125 -11.25 10.35 12.12
N ILE A 126 -10.35 10.05 13.07
CA ILE A 126 -9.39 11.00 13.62
C ILE A 126 -8.00 10.36 13.59
N TRP A 127 -6.99 11.10 13.10
CA TRP A 127 -5.60 10.66 13.11
C TRP A 127 -4.94 11.18 14.38
N VAL A 128 -4.76 10.31 15.36
CA VAL A 128 -4.22 10.66 16.67
C VAL A 128 -2.73 10.44 16.66
N CYS A 129 -1.99 11.44 17.12
CA CYS A 129 -0.56 11.37 17.34
C CYS A 129 -0.26 11.83 18.77
N CYS A 130 0.19 10.92 19.61
CA CYS A 130 0.58 11.20 20.99
C CYS A 130 2.10 11.15 21.11
N GLN A 131 2.70 12.25 21.57
CA GLN A 131 4.12 12.22 21.92
C GLN A 131 4.32 11.42 23.21
N ILE A 132 5.21 10.44 23.18
CA ILE A 132 5.69 9.76 24.39
C ILE A 132 7.00 10.43 24.77
N GLU A 133 7.08 10.91 26.01
CA GLU A 133 8.35 11.31 26.60
C GLU A 133 9.30 10.11 26.58
N SER A 134 10.35 10.23 25.77
CA SER A 134 11.41 9.24 25.71
C SER A 134 12.03 9.10 27.10
N ARG A 135 11.69 8.03 27.83
CA ARG A 135 12.52 7.61 28.96
C ARG A 135 13.90 7.30 28.39
N ASN A 136 14.90 8.07 28.79
CA ASN A 136 16.30 7.93 28.41
C ASN A 136 16.85 6.54 28.79
N PHE A 137 16.54 5.51 28.01
CA PHE A 137 17.22 4.23 28.03
C PHE A 137 18.11 4.15 26.80
N TYR A 138 19.33 4.69 26.95
CA TYR A 138 20.41 4.41 26.02
C TYR A 138 20.76 2.92 26.16
N ASN A 139 20.34 2.10 25.21
CA ASN A 139 20.88 0.77 25.03
C ASN A 139 21.85 0.79 23.83
N PRO A 140 23.18 0.75 24.05
CA PRO A 140 24.17 0.92 22.98
C PRO A 140 24.13 -0.16 21.89
N ARG A 141 23.36 -1.24 22.09
CA ARG A 141 23.21 -2.36 21.15
C ARG A 141 21.90 -2.34 20.37
N ASP A 142 21.00 -1.41 20.66
CA ASP A 142 19.71 -1.31 20.00
C ASP A 142 19.68 -0.06 19.13
N MET A 143 20.14 -0.19 17.89
CA MET A 143 20.23 0.93 16.95
C MET A 143 18.85 1.50 16.56
N ASN A 144 17.77 0.84 16.97
CA ASN A 144 16.39 1.26 16.75
C ASN A 144 15.74 1.91 17.99
N SER A 145 16.39 1.95 19.15
CA SER A 145 15.78 2.45 20.40
C SER A 145 15.63 3.97 20.46
N THR A 146 16.14 4.72 19.47
CA THR A 146 16.17 6.18 19.44
C THR A 146 15.06 6.85 18.62
N LEU A 147 14.04 6.11 18.13
CA LEU A 147 13.12 6.63 17.11
C LEU A 147 11.62 6.72 17.46
N ARG A 148 11.17 6.44 18.68
CA ARG A 148 9.72 6.53 19.00
C ARG A 148 9.42 7.54 20.10
N SER A 149 9.48 8.82 19.73
CA SER A 149 8.89 9.91 20.51
C SER A 149 7.39 10.08 20.26
N GLU A 150 6.78 9.29 19.35
CA GLU A 150 5.38 9.43 18.93
C GLU A 150 4.71 8.07 18.75
N VAL A 151 3.48 7.92 19.26
CA VAL A 151 2.54 6.84 18.93
C VAL A 151 1.48 7.40 18.00
N ARG A 152 1.22 6.69 16.91
CA ARG A 152 0.25 7.06 15.89
C ARG A 152 -0.84 6.01 15.80
N SER A 153 -2.07 6.47 15.71
CA SER A 153 -3.23 5.62 15.57
C SER A 153 -4.36 6.34 14.84
N PHE A 154 -5.29 5.57 14.29
CA PHE A 154 -6.58 6.09 13.85
C PHE A 154 -7.66 5.71 14.86
N GLU A 155 -8.47 6.69 15.23
CA GLU A 155 -9.70 6.46 15.97
C GLU A 155 -10.88 6.50 14.99
N LEU A 156 -11.57 5.38 14.87
CA LEU A 156 -12.79 5.23 14.08
C LEU A 156 -14.00 5.19 15.02
N THR A 157 -14.81 6.25 15.01
CA THR A 157 -16.01 6.37 15.85
C THR A 157 -17.31 6.31 15.04
N PHE A 158 -18.27 5.51 15.52
CA PHE A 158 -19.56 5.30 14.89
C PHE A 158 -20.61 4.76 15.87
N HIS A 159 -21.87 4.71 15.47
CA HIS A 159 -22.95 4.19 16.31
C HIS A 159 -22.79 2.67 16.57
N LYS A 160 -22.79 2.21 17.84
CA LYS A 160 -22.57 0.83 18.29
C LYS A 160 -23.32 -0.24 17.48
N LYS A 161 -24.58 0.02 17.11
CA LYS A 161 -25.41 -0.85 16.25
C LYS A 161 -24.78 -1.21 14.89
N ASN A 162 -23.85 -0.40 14.39
CA ASN A 162 -23.18 -0.63 13.11
C ASN A 162 -21.87 -1.43 13.25
N GLN A 163 -21.54 -1.96 14.44
CA GLN A 163 -20.29 -2.69 14.66
C GLN A 163 -20.10 -3.85 13.67
N ASP A 164 -21.12 -4.68 13.45
CA ASP A 164 -21.04 -5.79 12.50
C ASP A 164 -20.86 -5.30 11.06
N LEU A 165 -21.52 -4.20 10.68
CA LEU A 165 -21.33 -3.55 9.39
C LEU A 165 -19.90 -3.05 9.22
N VAL A 166 -19.32 -2.49 10.30
CA VAL A 166 -17.94 -1.96 10.26
C VAL A 166 -16.92 -3.08 10.04
N ILE A 167 -17.00 -4.13 10.85
CA ILE A 167 -16.03 -5.23 10.83
C ILE A 167 -16.13 -6.03 9.53
N ASN A 168 -17.35 -6.35 9.09
CA ASN A 168 -17.55 -7.30 7.98
C ASN A 168 -17.67 -6.63 6.61
N SER A 169 -17.90 -5.31 6.55
CA SER A 169 -18.16 -4.62 5.28
C SER A 169 -17.33 -3.34 5.11
N TYR A 170 -17.40 -2.41 6.07
CA TYR A 170 -16.76 -1.09 5.92
C TYR A 170 -15.23 -1.16 5.92
N LEU A 171 -14.60 -1.81 6.90
CA LEU A 171 -13.13 -1.94 6.94
C LEU A 171 -12.58 -2.73 5.75
N PRO A 172 -13.17 -3.88 5.34
CA PRO A 172 -12.81 -4.53 4.09
C PRO A 172 -12.97 -3.63 2.86
N TYR A 173 -14.01 -2.81 2.82
CA TYR A 173 -14.19 -1.82 1.75
C TYR A 173 -13.07 -0.77 1.74
N VAL A 174 -12.69 -0.22 2.90
CA VAL A 174 -11.57 0.73 3.05
C VAL A 174 -10.26 0.11 2.54
N ILE A 175 -9.96 -1.13 2.91
CA ILE A 175 -8.80 -1.88 2.41
C ILE A 175 -8.86 -2.04 0.89
N ASN A 176 -10.00 -2.47 0.34
CA ASN A 176 -10.13 -2.65 -1.11
C ASN A 176 -9.98 -1.32 -1.88
N GLN A 177 -10.56 -0.23 -1.37
CA GLN A 177 -10.41 1.10 -1.99
C GLN A 177 -8.96 1.60 -1.91
N SER A 178 -8.27 1.38 -0.80
CA SER A 178 -6.87 1.75 -0.65
C SER A 178 -5.97 1.00 -1.64
N LEU A 179 -6.24 -0.29 -1.88
CA LEU A 179 -5.53 -1.09 -2.88
C LEU A 179 -5.77 -0.58 -4.31
N ILE A 180 -7.01 -0.21 -4.66
CA ILE A 180 -7.34 0.41 -5.95
C ILE A 180 -6.60 1.74 -6.11
N TYR A 181 -6.56 2.56 -5.06
CA TYR A 181 -5.87 3.85 -5.09
C TYR A 181 -4.35 3.70 -5.19
N LYS A 182 -3.76 2.79 -4.41
CA LYS A 182 -2.35 2.43 -4.48
C LYS A 182 -1.98 1.96 -5.89
N HIS A 183 -2.85 1.17 -6.53
CA HIS A 183 -2.67 0.76 -7.91
C HIS A 183 -2.71 1.95 -8.88
N LYS A 184 -3.66 2.88 -8.75
CA LYS A 184 -3.76 4.07 -9.61
C LYS A 184 -2.55 5.00 -9.51
N LYS A 185 -1.96 5.12 -8.32
CA LYS A 185 -0.80 5.99 -8.07
C LYS A 185 0.54 5.34 -8.37
N LYS A 186 0.61 4.00 -8.36
CA LYS A 186 1.85 3.26 -8.54
C LYS A 186 2.50 3.67 -9.86
N THR A 187 3.76 4.04 -9.76
CA THR A 187 4.65 4.21 -10.92
C THR A 187 5.41 2.90 -11.08
N VAL A 188 5.29 2.28 -12.25
CA VAL A 188 6.05 1.07 -12.59
C VAL A 188 7.54 1.36 -12.49
N LYS A 189 8.30 0.42 -11.93
CA LYS A 189 9.77 0.52 -11.83
C LYS A 189 10.43 -0.56 -12.69
N ILE A 190 11.60 -0.26 -13.22
CA ILE A 190 12.57 -1.25 -13.71
C ILE A 190 13.59 -1.47 -12.60
N PHE A 191 13.89 -2.74 -12.35
CA PHE A 191 14.94 -3.17 -11.45
C PHE A 191 16.06 -3.80 -12.27
N THR A 192 17.26 -3.25 -12.15
CA THR A 192 18.47 -3.84 -12.71
C THR A 192 19.32 -4.44 -11.61
N VAL A 193 20.13 -5.44 -11.95
CA VAL A 193 20.98 -6.13 -10.98
C VAL A 193 22.21 -5.28 -10.65
N ASP A 194 22.52 -5.14 -9.36
CA ASP A 194 23.78 -4.59 -8.88
C ASP A 194 24.79 -5.72 -8.64
N TYR A 195 25.52 -6.10 -9.69
CA TYR A 195 26.46 -7.23 -9.65
C TYR A 195 27.59 -7.03 -8.62
N GLU A 196 27.92 -5.79 -8.28
CA GLU A 196 28.95 -5.48 -7.27
C GLU A 196 28.47 -5.74 -5.83
N ASN A 197 27.16 -5.64 -5.55
CA ASN A 197 26.59 -5.73 -4.21
C ASN A 197 25.69 -6.96 -3.98
N MET A 198 25.96 -8.07 -4.69
CA MET A 198 25.20 -9.33 -4.56
C MET A 198 25.28 -10.03 -3.18
N TYR A 199 26.11 -9.55 -2.27
CA TYR A 199 26.19 -10.09 -0.91
C TYR A 199 24.99 -9.69 -0.03
N ASN A 200 24.31 -8.57 -0.36
CA ASN A 200 23.13 -8.12 0.35
C ASN A 200 21.87 -8.33 -0.50
N ILE A 201 21.06 -9.33 -0.13
CA ILE A 201 19.82 -9.69 -0.83
C ILE A 201 18.88 -8.49 -0.96
N ASN A 202 18.86 -7.59 0.03
CA ASN A 202 17.95 -6.42 0.03
C ASN A 202 18.36 -5.33 -0.97
N ASN A 203 19.63 -5.29 -1.39
CA ASN A 203 20.16 -4.23 -2.26
C ASN A 203 20.56 -4.73 -3.65
N MET A 204 20.27 -5.98 -3.97
CA MET A 204 20.70 -6.62 -5.21
C MET A 204 19.95 -6.08 -6.44
N TRP A 205 18.70 -5.67 -6.25
CA TRP A 205 17.86 -5.08 -7.30
C TRP A 205 17.82 -3.56 -7.12
N LYS A 206 18.38 -2.81 -8.07
CA LYS A 206 18.38 -1.34 -8.07
C LYS A 206 17.14 -0.79 -8.79
N PRO A 207 16.22 -0.10 -8.10
CA PRO A 207 15.02 0.45 -8.71
C PRO A 207 15.29 1.75 -9.48
N VAL A 208 14.73 1.83 -10.67
CA VAL A 208 14.61 3.04 -11.50
C VAL A 208 13.15 3.21 -11.90
N SER A 209 12.59 4.42 -11.77
CA SER A 209 11.21 4.68 -12.22
C SER A 209 11.13 4.50 -13.74
N LEU A 210 10.19 3.68 -14.19
CA LEU A 210 9.91 3.49 -15.60
C LEU A 210 8.98 4.60 -16.09
N ASP A 211 9.50 5.51 -16.91
CA ASP A 211 8.69 6.47 -17.66
C ASP A 211 8.61 6.10 -19.14
N HIS A 212 8.17 4.87 -19.42
CA HIS A 212 8.03 4.42 -20.80
C HIS A 212 6.63 4.75 -21.34
N PRO A 213 6.49 5.45 -22.48
CA PRO A 213 5.19 5.85 -23.03
C PRO A 213 4.40 4.70 -23.66
N ALA A 214 4.88 3.45 -23.58
CA ALA A 214 4.30 2.33 -24.31
C ALA A 214 3.05 1.82 -23.60
N THR A 215 1.96 1.74 -24.36
CA THR A 215 0.69 1.13 -23.95
C THR A 215 0.23 0.24 -25.09
N PHE A 216 -0.67 -0.71 -24.81
CA PHE A 216 -1.26 -1.54 -25.87
C PHE A 216 -1.94 -0.71 -26.96
N GLU A 217 -2.48 0.46 -26.62
CA GLU A 217 -3.08 1.39 -27.59
C GLU A 217 -2.04 1.96 -28.56
N LYS A 218 -0.87 2.38 -28.05
CA LYS A 218 0.20 2.99 -28.85
C LYS A 218 1.09 1.97 -29.56
N LEU A 219 1.06 0.71 -29.14
CA LEU A 219 1.90 -0.34 -29.70
C LEU A 219 1.40 -0.76 -31.09
N ALA A 220 2.25 -0.60 -32.10
CA ALA A 220 1.99 -1.08 -33.46
C ALA A 220 2.24 -2.59 -33.52
N MET A 221 1.16 -3.37 -33.58
CA MET A 221 1.19 -4.83 -33.77
C MET A 221 -0.15 -5.30 -34.31
N ASP A 222 -0.21 -6.56 -34.76
CA ASP A 222 -1.45 -7.18 -35.21
C ASP A 222 -2.55 -7.14 -34.13
N ALA A 223 -3.77 -6.80 -34.54
CA ALA A 223 -4.88 -6.55 -33.62
C ALA A 223 -5.35 -7.84 -32.92
N GLU A 224 -5.34 -8.97 -33.63
CA GLU A 224 -5.73 -10.26 -33.08
C GLU A 224 -4.71 -10.74 -32.06
N GLN A 225 -3.41 -10.63 -32.37
CA GLN A 225 -2.33 -10.94 -31.43
C GLN A 225 -2.39 -10.06 -30.18
N LYS A 226 -2.64 -8.75 -30.35
CA LYS A 226 -2.78 -7.80 -29.25
C LYS A 226 -3.91 -8.21 -28.31
N GLU A 227 -5.09 -8.50 -28.87
CA GLU A 227 -6.25 -8.91 -28.08
C GLU A 227 -6.03 -10.25 -27.38
N MET A 228 -5.37 -11.21 -28.04
CA MET A 228 -5.00 -12.50 -27.46
C MET A 228 -4.13 -12.32 -26.21
N ILE A 229 -3.09 -11.49 -26.30
CA ILE A 229 -2.18 -11.22 -25.17
C ILE A 229 -2.95 -10.53 -24.03
N MET A 230 -3.72 -9.48 -24.31
CA MET A 230 -4.48 -8.76 -23.28
C MET A 230 -5.46 -9.69 -22.54
N LYS A 231 -6.21 -10.53 -23.27
CA LYS A 231 -7.13 -11.50 -22.68
C LYS A 231 -6.41 -12.52 -21.79
N ASP A 232 -5.21 -12.94 -22.18
CA ASP A 232 -4.42 -13.89 -21.40
C ASP A 232 -3.87 -13.25 -20.11
N LEU A 233 -3.42 -11.99 -20.18
CA LEU A 233 -2.99 -11.22 -19.01
C LEU A 233 -4.13 -11.02 -18.02
N ASP A 234 -5.30 -10.62 -18.50
CA ASP A 234 -6.52 -10.51 -17.68
C ASP A 234 -6.87 -11.83 -16.99
N ARG A 235 -6.79 -12.93 -17.75
CA ARG A 235 -7.05 -14.28 -17.26
C ARG A 235 -6.03 -14.68 -16.20
N PHE A 236 -4.75 -14.35 -16.38
CA PHE A 236 -3.69 -14.63 -15.43
C PHE A 236 -3.95 -13.91 -14.09
N VAL A 237 -4.28 -12.61 -14.14
CA VAL A 237 -4.55 -11.81 -12.93
C VAL A 237 -5.77 -12.34 -12.16
N LYS A 238 -6.86 -12.63 -12.86
CA LYS A 238 -8.12 -13.11 -12.26
C LYS A 238 -8.04 -14.52 -11.65
N ARG A 239 -7.00 -15.29 -11.97
CA ARG A 239 -6.87 -16.70 -11.53
C ARG A 239 -5.97 -16.89 -10.33
N LYS A 240 -5.46 -15.85 -9.68
CA LYS A 240 -4.58 -15.97 -8.50
C LYS A 240 -5.13 -16.93 -7.44
N GLU A 241 -6.40 -16.79 -7.08
CA GLU A 241 -7.08 -17.63 -6.09
C GLU A 241 -7.26 -19.07 -6.58
N TYR A 242 -7.47 -19.26 -7.90
CA TYR A 242 -7.56 -20.58 -8.50
C TYR A 242 -6.23 -21.33 -8.38
N TYR A 243 -5.10 -20.70 -8.74
CA TYR A 243 -3.76 -21.30 -8.59
C TYR A 243 -3.48 -21.69 -7.14
N ARG A 244 -3.83 -20.81 -6.18
CA ARG A 244 -3.72 -21.08 -4.75
C ARG A 244 -4.56 -22.29 -4.32
N LYS A 245 -5.81 -22.40 -4.77
CA LYS A 245 -6.71 -23.53 -4.43
C LYS A 245 -6.19 -24.87 -4.92
N ILE A 246 -5.54 -24.90 -6.08
CA ILE A 246 -4.99 -26.14 -6.66
C ILE A 246 -3.53 -26.40 -6.26
N GLY A 247 -2.95 -25.59 -5.36
CA GLY A 247 -1.58 -25.74 -4.87
C GLY A 247 -0.50 -25.50 -5.94
N LYS A 248 -0.81 -24.79 -7.03
CA LYS A 248 0.17 -24.48 -8.09
C LYS A 248 0.74 -23.08 -7.94
N ALA A 249 2.01 -22.92 -8.30
CA ALA A 249 2.65 -21.61 -8.37
C ALA A 249 1.90 -20.72 -9.38
N TRP A 250 1.53 -19.52 -8.95
CA TRP A 250 0.88 -18.52 -9.79
C TRP A 250 1.95 -17.84 -10.67
N LYS A 251 2.28 -18.48 -11.78
CA LYS A 251 3.30 -18.01 -12.73
C LYS A 251 2.81 -18.13 -14.17
N ARG A 252 3.25 -17.23 -15.05
CA ARG A 252 2.97 -17.28 -16.49
C ARG A 252 4.25 -16.99 -17.28
N GLY A 253 4.54 -17.80 -18.29
CA GLY A 253 5.70 -17.64 -19.17
C GLY A 253 5.27 -17.17 -20.56
N TYR A 254 5.98 -16.19 -21.12
CA TYR A 254 5.90 -15.81 -22.54
C TYR A 254 7.27 -15.89 -23.19
N LEU A 255 7.27 -16.24 -24.48
CA LEU A 255 8.45 -16.25 -25.32
C LEU A 255 8.24 -15.23 -26.44
N LEU A 256 9.03 -14.17 -26.45
CA LEU A 256 9.00 -13.17 -27.51
C LEU A 256 10.21 -13.38 -28.42
N TYR A 257 9.97 -13.60 -29.71
CA TYR A 257 11.01 -13.85 -30.70
C TYR A 257 10.76 -13.03 -31.98
N GLY A 258 11.83 -12.80 -32.72
CA GLY A 258 11.80 -12.10 -34.01
C GLY A 258 12.98 -11.14 -34.16
N PRO A 259 13.13 -10.50 -35.33
CA PRO A 259 14.26 -9.62 -35.63
C PRO A 259 14.47 -8.50 -34.59
N PRO A 260 15.70 -7.98 -34.44
CA PRO A 260 15.94 -6.79 -33.62
C PRO A 260 15.09 -5.60 -34.13
N GLY A 261 14.65 -4.73 -33.21
CA GLY A 261 13.86 -3.54 -33.57
C GLY A 261 12.35 -3.78 -33.80
N THR A 262 11.83 -5.00 -33.66
CA THR A 262 10.38 -5.31 -33.82
C THR A 262 9.51 -4.94 -32.62
N GLY A 263 10.04 -4.19 -31.64
CA GLY A 263 9.26 -3.68 -30.52
C GLY A 263 9.00 -4.67 -29.38
N LYS A 264 9.78 -5.76 -29.26
CA LYS A 264 9.68 -6.73 -28.15
C LYS A 264 9.76 -6.06 -26.77
N SER A 265 10.78 -5.22 -26.54
CA SER A 265 10.94 -4.48 -25.28
C SER A 265 9.81 -3.46 -25.07
N SER A 266 9.30 -2.85 -26.14
CA SER A 266 8.13 -1.98 -26.09
C SER A 266 6.84 -2.73 -25.70
N LEU A 267 6.69 -3.98 -26.16
CA LEU A 267 5.58 -4.85 -25.74
C LEU A 267 5.70 -5.20 -24.25
N ILE A 268 6.90 -5.53 -23.75
CA ILE A 268 7.15 -5.77 -22.33
C ILE A 268 6.74 -4.55 -21.49
N ALA A 269 7.19 -3.36 -21.88
CA ALA A 269 6.81 -2.11 -21.21
C ALA A 269 5.29 -1.88 -21.25
N ALA A 270 4.63 -2.18 -22.38
CA ALA A 270 3.17 -2.09 -22.49
C ALA A 270 2.45 -3.09 -21.56
N MET A 271 2.94 -4.32 -21.44
CA MET A 271 2.42 -5.34 -20.52
C MET A 271 2.61 -4.91 -19.06
N ALA A 272 3.78 -4.38 -18.71
CA ALA A 272 4.09 -3.88 -17.37
C ALA A 272 3.17 -2.72 -16.98
N ASN A 273 2.96 -1.75 -17.89
CA ASN A 273 2.04 -0.64 -17.69
C ASN A 273 0.59 -1.09 -17.58
N TYR A 274 0.17 -2.09 -18.38
CA TYR A 274 -1.18 -2.64 -18.35
C TYR A 274 -1.49 -3.37 -17.05
N LEU A 275 -0.54 -4.18 -16.56
CA LEU A 275 -0.69 -4.93 -15.31
C LEU A 275 -0.31 -4.15 -14.05
N ASN A 276 0.40 -3.02 -14.22
CA ASN A 276 1.05 -2.26 -13.15
C ASN A 276 2.07 -3.10 -12.35
N PHE A 277 2.80 -3.95 -13.06
CA PHE A 277 3.82 -4.83 -12.50
C PHE A 277 5.19 -4.22 -12.70
N ASP A 278 6.06 -4.37 -11.71
CA ASP A 278 7.44 -3.88 -11.84
C ASP A 278 8.26 -4.85 -12.70
N ILE A 279 9.17 -4.31 -13.50
CA ILE A 279 10.03 -5.06 -14.41
C ILE A 279 11.34 -5.37 -13.69
N TYR A 280 11.79 -6.61 -13.76
CA TYR A 280 13.08 -7.07 -13.28
C TYR A 280 13.88 -7.51 -14.50
N ASP A 281 14.88 -6.73 -14.85
CA ASP A 281 15.70 -6.95 -16.03
C ASP A 281 16.92 -7.79 -15.65
N LEU A 282 16.94 -9.04 -16.12
CA LEU A 282 17.96 -10.02 -15.79
C LEU A 282 18.83 -10.29 -17.03
N GLU A 283 20.08 -9.88 -16.94
CA GLU A 283 21.08 -10.19 -17.95
C GLU A 283 21.84 -11.48 -17.56
N LEU A 284 21.67 -12.54 -18.35
CA LEU A 284 22.28 -13.84 -18.03
C LEU A 284 23.80 -13.87 -18.21
N THR A 285 24.34 -13.04 -19.09
CA THR A 285 25.77 -13.01 -19.46
C THR A 285 26.67 -12.64 -18.29
N GLU A 286 26.18 -11.84 -17.34
CA GLU A 286 26.94 -11.37 -16.19
C GLU A 286 26.85 -12.33 -14.98
N LEU A 287 25.98 -13.35 -15.03
CA LEU A 287 25.82 -14.32 -13.95
C LEU A 287 26.88 -15.42 -13.99
N ARG A 288 27.71 -15.49 -12.95
CA ARG A 288 28.79 -16.49 -12.84
C ARG A 288 28.36 -17.82 -12.25
N ARG A 289 27.35 -17.85 -11.39
CA ARG A 289 26.94 -19.06 -10.64
C ARG A 289 25.43 -19.23 -10.58
N ASN A 290 24.98 -20.48 -10.63
CA ASN A 290 23.57 -20.84 -10.40
C ASN A 290 23.05 -20.40 -9.02
N SER A 291 23.93 -20.26 -8.02
CA SER A 291 23.56 -19.71 -6.70
C SER A 291 23.09 -18.27 -6.80
N ASP A 292 23.67 -17.49 -7.69
CA ASP A 292 23.39 -16.05 -7.82
C ASP A 292 22.06 -15.85 -8.53
N LEU A 293 21.79 -16.65 -9.58
CA LEU A 293 20.47 -16.74 -10.19
C LEU A 293 19.38 -17.11 -9.16
N ARG A 294 19.62 -18.12 -8.30
CA ARG A 294 18.67 -18.49 -7.25
C ARG A 294 18.40 -17.35 -6.27
N LYS A 295 19.44 -16.62 -5.85
CA LYS A 295 19.28 -15.44 -4.98
C LYS A 295 18.44 -14.38 -5.66
N LEU A 296 18.71 -14.08 -6.94
CA LEU A 296 17.97 -13.08 -7.71
C LEU A 296 16.49 -13.41 -7.80
N LEU A 297 16.16 -14.67 -8.13
CA LEU A 297 14.78 -15.15 -8.20
C LEU A 297 14.04 -15.09 -6.86
N VAL A 298 14.74 -15.30 -5.74
CA VAL A 298 14.16 -15.19 -4.39
C VAL A 298 13.98 -13.72 -3.99
N ALA A 299 14.87 -12.84 -4.43
CA ALA A 299 14.82 -11.40 -4.15
C ALA A 299 13.79 -10.65 -5.02
N THR A 300 13.31 -11.25 -6.10
CA THR A 300 12.27 -10.66 -6.95
C THR A 300 10.93 -10.54 -6.19
N ALA A 301 10.36 -9.34 -6.16
CA ALA A 301 9.08 -9.11 -5.48
C ALA A 301 7.88 -9.71 -6.23
N ASN A 302 6.79 -9.98 -5.52
CA ASN A 302 5.52 -10.39 -6.12
C ASN A 302 4.92 -9.29 -7.03
N LYS A 303 4.04 -9.67 -7.97
CA LYS A 303 3.44 -8.77 -8.97
C LYS A 303 4.53 -8.10 -9.84
N SER A 304 5.39 -8.94 -10.39
CA SER A 304 6.55 -8.54 -11.18
C SER A 304 6.59 -9.26 -12.53
N ILE A 305 7.33 -8.67 -13.46
CA ILE A 305 7.70 -9.25 -14.75
C ILE A 305 9.22 -9.43 -14.74
N LEU A 306 9.69 -10.68 -14.67
CA LEU A 306 11.09 -11.00 -14.88
C LEU A 306 11.36 -11.11 -16.38
N VAL A 307 12.21 -10.24 -16.89
CA VAL A 307 12.70 -10.24 -18.26
C VAL A 307 14.05 -10.92 -18.28
N VAL A 308 14.21 -11.88 -19.17
CA VAL A 308 15.49 -12.53 -19.44
C VAL A 308 15.78 -12.27 -20.91
N GLU A 309 16.79 -11.45 -21.20
CA GLU A 309 17.20 -11.13 -22.57
C GLU A 309 18.31 -12.07 -23.05
N ASP A 310 18.45 -12.19 -24.38
CA ASP A 310 19.56 -12.86 -25.08
C ASP A 310 19.84 -14.31 -24.63
N ILE A 311 18.80 -15.12 -24.47
CA ILE A 311 18.95 -16.54 -24.09
C ILE A 311 19.70 -17.35 -25.15
N ASP A 312 19.57 -16.99 -26.43
CA ASP A 312 20.22 -17.73 -27.52
C ASP A 312 21.75 -17.65 -27.45
N CYS A 313 22.28 -16.51 -26.98
CA CYS A 313 23.72 -16.29 -26.82
C CYS A 313 24.34 -17.23 -25.77
N THR A 314 23.57 -17.69 -24.78
CA THR A 314 24.08 -18.64 -23.76
C THR A 314 24.18 -20.08 -24.25
N ILE A 315 23.36 -20.47 -25.23
CA ILE A 315 23.36 -21.84 -25.79
C ILE A 315 24.53 -21.99 -26.78
N ASP A 316 24.75 -20.99 -27.64
CA ASP A 316 25.86 -20.98 -28.60
C ASP A 316 27.25 -21.01 -27.93
N LEU A 317 27.39 -20.45 -26.73
CA LEU A 317 28.64 -20.53 -25.95
C LEU A 317 28.93 -21.97 -25.48
N GLN A 318 27.91 -22.73 -25.09
CA GLN A 318 28.08 -24.13 -24.67
C GLN A 318 28.44 -25.03 -25.86
N ASP A 319 27.80 -24.82 -27.01
CA ASP A 319 28.08 -25.61 -28.23
C ASP A 319 29.46 -25.29 -28.83
N ARG A 320 29.94 -24.05 -28.72
CA ARG A 320 31.31 -23.67 -29.13
C ARG A 320 32.39 -24.21 -28.19
N GLU A 321 32.12 -24.28 -26.88
CA GLU A 321 33.04 -24.89 -25.92
C GLU A 321 33.08 -26.42 -26.04
N ALA A 322 31.95 -27.06 -26.38
CA ALA A 322 31.86 -28.50 -26.62
C ALA A 322 32.52 -28.92 -27.95
N ASN A 323 32.49 -28.07 -28.99
CA ASN A 323 33.08 -28.36 -30.32
C ASN A 323 34.57 -28.01 -30.46
N LYS A 324 35.34 -27.92 -29.36
CA LYS A 324 36.80 -27.84 -29.45
C LYS A 324 37.48 -29.13 -29.94
N ASP A 325 36.72 -30.21 -30.14
CA ASP A 325 37.17 -31.42 -30.83
C ASP A 325 36.71 -31.44 -32.31
N ASN A 326 37.59 -30.96 -33.19
CA ASN A 326 37.76 -31.33 -34.60
C ASN A 326 36.52 -31.57 -35.49
N THR A 327 35.65 -30.58 -35.67
CA THR A 327 34.84 -30.47 -36.92
C THR A 327 34.71 -29.01 -37.39
N PRO A 328 34.81 -28.72 -38.70
CA PRO A 328 34.66 -27.37 -39.21
C PRO A 328 33.20 -26.89 -39.03
N PRO A 329 32.98 -25.60 -38.72
CA PRO A 329 31.65 -25.10 -38.41
C PRO A 329 30.75 -25.15 -39.64
N VAL A 330 29.58 -25.79 -39.50
CA VAL A 330 28.50 -25.73 -40.47
C VAL A 330 27.89 -24.33 -40.41
N TYR A 331 28.04 -23.56 -41.48
CA TYR A 331 27.49 -22.21 -41.59
C TYR A 331 25.99 -22.30 -41.91
N TYR A 332 25.15 -22.20 -40.88
CA TYR A 332 23.73 -21.90 -41.07
C TYR A 332 23.56 -20.38 -41.23
N PRO A 333 22.75 -19.89 -42.18
CA PRO A 333 22.42 -18.46 -42.23
C PRO A 333 21.72 -18.07 -40.93
N GLN A 334 22.40 -17.26 -40.11
CA GLN A 334 21.86 -16.76 -38.85
C GLN A 334 20.84 -15.65 -39.15
N GLU A 335 19.55 -15.96 -39.06
CA GLU A 335 18.57 -14.93 -38.71
C GLU A 335 18.79 -14.62 -37.23
N GLU A 336 19.30 -13.42 -36.90
CA GLU A 336 19.45 -12.91 -35.53
C GLU A 336 18.09 -12.87 -34.82
N THR A 337 17.68 -14.02 -34.31
CA THR A 337 16.44 -14.18 -33.56
C THR A 337 16.80 -13.97 -32.11
N LYS A 338 16.56 -12.77 -31.58
CA LYS A 338 16.65 -12.54 -30.13
C LYS A 338 15.43 -13.14 -29.46
N VAL A 339 15.62 -14.18 -28.67
CA VAL A 339 14.63 -14.82 -27.83
C VAL A 339 14.66 -14.16 -26.44
N GLY A 340 13.52 -13.63 -26.02
CA GLY A 340 13.31 -13.11 -24.66
C GLY A 340 12.30 -13.97 -23.90
N TYR A 341 12.67 -14.43 -22.70
CA TYR A 341 11.73 -15.08 -21.76
C TYR A 341 11.15 -14.04 -20.81
N LEU A 342 9.82 -14.07 -20.66
CA LEU A 342 9.11 -13.27 -19.66
C LEU A 342 8.43 -14.20 -18.67
N LEU A 343 8.75 -14.06 -17.40
CA LEU A 343 8.07 -14.77 -16.33
C LEU A 343 7.33 -13.79 -15.43
N PHE A 344 6.00 -13.93 -15.39
CA PHE A 344 5.13 -13.19 -14.49
C PHE A 344 5.06 -13.93 -13.17
N SER A 345 5.29 -13.23 -12.05
CA SER A 345 5.20 -13.79 -10.68
C SER A 345 4.42 -12.90 -9.71
#